data_AF-A0A940VG56-F1
#
_entry.id   AF-A0A940VG56-F1
#
_cell.length_a   1.000
_cell.length_b   1.000
_cell.length_c   1.000
_cell.angle_alpha   90.00
_cell.angle_beta   90.00
_cell.angle_gamma   90.00
#
_symmetry.space_group_name_H-M   'P 1'
#
loop_
_entity.id
_entity.type
_entity.pdbx_description
1 polymer ?
#
loop_
_entity_poly.entity_id
_entity_poly.type
_entity_poly.pdbx_seq_one_letter_code
_entity_poly.pdbx_strand_id
1 'polypeptide(L)' 'MEIISTHIHADFDALASMAAAAKLYPKARLLFPGSQERNVREFLQETKFPLRAERLRGFPLDAIA' A
#
# COMPACT_ATOMS: atom_id res chain seq x y z
N MET A 1 -8.16 4.96 13.48
CA MET A 1 -7.86 3.78 12.61
C MET A 1 -6.44 3.92 12.09
N GLU A 2 -5.62 2.87 12.06
CA GLU A 2 -4.22 2.98 11.59
C GLU A 2 -4.08 2.64 10.11
N ILE A 3 -3.36 3.50 9.38
CA ILE A 3 -3.11 3.35 7.94
C ILE A 3 -1.61 3.46 7.68
N ILE A 4 -1.11 2.54 6.89
CA ILE A 4 0.22 2.61 6.30
C ILE A 4 0.05 3.01 4.84
N SER A 5 0.67 4.12 4.47
CA SER A 5 0.63 4.67 3.12
C SER A 5 2.03 5.09 2.70
N THR A 6 2.17 5.51 1.44
CA THR A 6 3.43 5.96 0.85
C THR A 6 3.18 7.17 -0.06
N HIS A 7 4.18 7.63 -0.81
CA HIS A 7 4.01 8.69 -1.81
C HIS A 7 3.31 8.16 -3.08
N ILE A 8 2.81 9.07 -3.93
CA ILE A 8 2.31 8.71 -5.27
C ILE A 8 3.46 8.26 -6.17
N HIS A 9 3.19 7.44 -7.19
CA HIS A 9 4.23 6.78 -7.99
C HIS A 9 5.14 5.89 -7.15
N ALA A 10 4.55 5.10 -6.26
CA ALA A 10 5.28 4.23 -5.34
C ALA A 10 6.24 3.29 -6.09
N ASP A 11 7.49 3.33 -5.69
CA ASP A 11 8.59 2.47 -6.16
C ASP A 11 8.76 1.23 -5.27
N PHE A 12 9.84 0.47 -5.49
CA PHE A 12 10.10 -0.73 -4.71
C PHE A 12 10.49 -0.44 -3.25
N ASP A 13 11.08 0.72 -2.95
CA ASP A 13 11.38 1.12 -1.58
C ASP A 13 10.08 1.38 -0.80
N ALA A 14 9.15 2.11 -1.42
CA ALA A 14 7.81 2.29 -0.90
C ALA A 14 7.09 0.95 -0.65
N LEU A 15 7.13 0.03 -1.61
CA LEU A 15 6.51 -1.30 -1.48
C LEU A 15 7.13 -2.10 -0.32
N ALA A 16 8.46 -2.14 -0.25
CA ALA A 16 9.19 -2.88 0.78
C ALA A 16 8.96 -2.28 2.18
N SER A 17 8.99 -0.95 2.29
CA SER A 17 8.71 -0.22 3.51
C SER A 17 7.29 -0.47 4.01
N MET A 18 6.29 -0.46 3.12
CA MET A 18 4.91 -0.83 3.49
C MET A 18 4.81 -2.28 3.98
N ALA A 19 5.51 -3.22 3.34
CA ALA A 19 5.53 -4.62 3.75
C ALA A 19 6.20 -4.81 5.13
N ALA A 20 7.29 -4.08 5.40
CA ALA A 20 7.96 -4.09 6.69
C ALA A 20 7.06 -3.48 7.79
N ALA A 21 6.45 -2.33 7.51
CA ALA A 21 5.53 -1.68 8.43
C ALA A 21 4.31 -2.56 8.75
N ALA A 22 3.75 -3.29 7.78
CA ALA A 22 2.64 -4.22 8.02
C ALA A 22 3.00 -5.36 8.99
N LYS A 23 4.28 -5.77 9.06
CA LYS A 23 4.73 -6.76 10.06
C LYS A 23 4.79 -6.16 11.47
N LEU A 24 5.14 -4.89 11.59
CA LEU A 24 5.19 -4.17 12.87
C LEU A 24 3.80 -3.77 13.36
N TYR A 25 2.90 -3.43 12.44
CA TYR A 25 1.54 -2.96 12.71
C TYR A 25 0.52 -3.87 12.01
N PRO A 26 0.30 -5.10 12.51
CA PRO A 26 -0.53 -6.12 11.84
C PRO A 26 -2.02 -5.77 11.73
N LYS A 27 -2.48 -4.74 12.46
CA LYS A 27 -3.86 -4.22 12.41
C LYS A 27 -4.03 -3.03 11.46
N ALA A 28 -2.93 -2.44 10.99
CA ALA A 28 -2.99 -1.29 10.11
C ALA A 28 -3.42 -1.70 8.70
N ARG A 29 -4.19 -0.83 8.03
CA ARG A 29 -4.58 -1.05 6.64
C ARG A 29 -3.53 -0.44 5.71
N LEU A 30 -3.12 -1.20 4.70
CA LEU A 30 -2.21 -0.70 3.68
C LEU A 30 -3.00 0.04 2.61
N LEU A 31 -2.53 1.23 2.24
CA LEU A 31 -3.21 2.11 1.31
C LEU A 31 -2.22 2.68 0.31
N PHE A 32 -2.49 2.49 -0.98
CA PHE A 32 -1.80 3.24 -2.03
C PHE A 32 -2.59 4.52 -2.33
N PRO A 33 -1.98 5.72 -2.15
CA PRO A 33 -2.66 6.98 -2.41
C PRO A 33 -2.74 7.34 -3.90
N GLY A 34 -1.98 6.66 -4.74
CA GLY A 34 -1.94 6.88 -6.17
C GLY A 34 -1.45 5.67 -6.96
N SER A 35 -0.92 5.93 -8.15
CA SER A 35 -0.26 4.91 -8.98
C SER A 35 1.01 4.39 -8.32
N GLN A 36 1.36 3.15 -8.66
CA GLN A 36 2.70 2.59 -8.48
C GLN A 36 3.49 2.84 -9.77
N GLU A 37 4.82 2.85 -9.67
CA GLU A 37 5.67 2.73 -10.85
C GLU A 37 5.30 1.48 -11.67
N ARG A 38 5.62 1.51 -12.97
CA ARG A 38 5.21 0.46 -13.91
C ARG A 38 5.76 -0.93 -13.52
N ASN A 39 7.04 -1.00 -13.23
CA ASN A 39 7.75 -2.19 -12.75
C ASN A 39 7.14 -2.77 -11.47
N VAL A 40 6.78 -1.93 -10.50
CA VAL A 40 6.13 -2.36 -9.24
C VAL A 40 4.74 -2.93 -9.52
N ARG A 41 3.97 -2.29 -10.39
CA ARG A 41 2.65 -2.79 -10.79
C ARG A 41 2.74 -4.12 -11.52
N GLU A 42 3.66 -4.26 -12.46
CA GLU A 42 3.91 -5.52 -13.20
C GLU A 42 4.33 -6.62 -12.21
N PHE A 43 5.28 -6.34 -11.31
CA PHE A 43 5.70 -7.27 -10.26
C PHE A 43 4.53 -7.76 -9.38
N LEU A 44 3.68 -6.85 -8.89
CA LEU A 44 2.53 -7.20 -8.06
C LEU A 44 1.52 -8.08 -8.80
N GLN A 45 1.33 -7.85 -10.10
CA GLN A 45 0.43 -8.64 -10.95
C GLN A 45 0.98 -10.04 -11.24
N GLU A 46 2.27 -10.14 -11.56
CA GLU A 46 2.91 -11.39 -11.97
C GLU A 46 3.18 -12.34 -10.80
N THR A 47 3.64 -11.80 -9.67
CA THR A 47 4.11 -12.61 -8.54
C THR A 47 3.03 -12.97 -7.54
N LYS A 48 1.85 -12.31 -7.61
CA LYS A 48 0.81 -12.39 -6.57
C LYS A 48 1.38 -12.10 -5.18
N PHE A 49 2.33 -11.16 -5.09
CA PHE A 49 2.98 -10.78 -3.84
C PHE A 49 1.93 -10.54 -2.74
N PRO A 50 2.08 -11.12 -1.53
CA PRO A 50 1.02 -11.18 -0.52
C PRO A 50 0.86 -9.86 0.25
N LEU A 51 0.83 -8.73 -0.45
CA LEU A 51 0.59 -7.41 0.11
C LEU A 51 -0.80 -6.93 -0.28
N ARG A 52 -1.75 -7.03 0.65
CA ARG A 52 -3.12 -6.57 0.44
C ARG A 52 -3.22 -5.08 0.74
N ALA A 53 -3.01 -4.27 -0.29
CA ALA A 53 -3.17 -2.83 -0.22
C ALA A 53 -4.44 -2.38 -0.94
N GLU A 54 -5.18 -1.48 -0.30
CA GLU A 54 -6.34 -0.81 -0.88
C GLU A 54 -5.91 0.42 -1.69
N ARG A 55 -6.82 0.96 -2.50
CA ARG A 55 -6.60 2.22 -3.22
C ARG A 55 -7.36 3.34 -2.52
N LEU A 56 -6.81 4.53 -2.55
CA LEU A 56 -7.46 5.72 -1.98
C LEU A 56 -8.84 6.02 -2.59
N ARG A 57 -9.01 5.76 -3.89
CA ARG A 57 -10.29 5.94 -4.57
C ARG A 57 -11.34 5.01 -3.96
N GLY A 58 -12.34 5.59 -3.29
CA GLY A 58 -13.42 4.85 -2.63
C GLY A 58 -13.08 4.36 -1.22
N PHE A 59 -11.94 4.75 -0.67
CA PHE A 59 -11.59 4.46 0.72
C PHE A 59 -12.30 5.47 1.65
N PRO A 60 -12.99 5.03 2.71
CA PRO A 60 -13.73 5.92 3.62
C PRO A 60 -12.77 6.65 4.56
N LEU A 61 -12.09 7.68 4.05
CA LEU A 61 -11.15 8.48 4.85
C LEU A 61 -11.86 9.18 6.02
N ASP A 62 -13.10 9.62 5.82
CA ASP A 62 -13.88 10.33 6.84
C ASP A 62 -14.18 9.47 8.08
N ALA A 63 -14.03 8.14 7.96
CA ALA A 63 -14.15 7.20 9.07
C ALA A 63 -12.84 7.04 9.88
N ILE A 64 -11.76 7.71 9.48
CA ILE A 64 -10.50 7.76 10.23
C ILE A 64 -10.62 8.89 11.26
N ALA A 65 -11.06 8.54 12.46
CA ALA A 65 -10.87 9.35 13.67
C ALA A 65 -9.45 9.16 14.22
#